data_AF-A0A2S6CJA1-F1
#
_entry.id   AF-A0A2S6CJA1-F1
#
_cell.length_a   1.000
_cell.length_b   1.000
_cell.length_c   1.000
_cell.angle_alpha   90.00
_cell.angle_beta   90.00
_cell.angle_gamma   90.00
#
_symmetry.space_group_name_H-M   'P 1'
#
loop_
_entity.id
_entity.type
_entity.pdbx_description
1 polymer ?
#
loop_
_entity_poly.entity_id
_entity_poly.type
_entity_poly.pdbx_seq_one_letter_code
_entity_poly.pdbx_strand_id
1 'polypeptide(L)'
;MGFRERSNSSDQESGYASGGSSSHSLPEVYFTRPHLKFINAQLSKLEPQDILKWCMTSLPRLYQTSAFGLTGLAIMDMISKLDYTLRPDIECIFLDTLYHFPQTLDLVERVKARYPGMTVHSYKPEGCETTADFEAKFGEKLWEKDDEKYDFVAKVEPAQRAYRELEVAAVITGRRRTQGGKRGDLDIVEVDEEGLLKINPLANWSFKDVQSYIESNNVPVNELLSQGYRSVGDWHSTQPVKEGEDERAGRWKGQKKTECGIHNKRSRYAIFLQEQEEKRQKELASAIEDGLNRNCSPLDVIRQA
;
A
#
# COMPACT_ATOMS: atom_id res chain seq x y z
N MET A 1 -10.98 -55.16 59.72
CA MET A 1 -10.09 -56.32 59.95
C MET A 1 -9.72 -56.91 58.59
N GLY A 2 -8.42 -57.11 58.33
CA GLY A 2 -7.86 -57.94 57.25
C GLY A 2 -7.83 -57.28 55.86
N PHE A 3 -6.76 -56.59 55.45
CA PHE A 3 -5.53 -57.12 54.82
C PHE A 3 -5.75 -57.98 53.56
N ARG A 4 -5.40 -57.42 52.40
CA ARG A 4 -4.52 -58.07 51.41
C ARG A 4 -3.72 -57.03 50.62
N GLU A 5 -2.46 -56.89 51.02
CA GLU A 5 -1.29 -56.60 50.16
C GLU A 5 -1.19 -57.70 49.05
N ARG A 6 -0.51 -57.60 47.90
CA ARG A 6 0.69 -56.82 47.52
C ARG A 6 0.96 -56.96 46.00
N SER A 7 1.72 -55.98 45.49
CA SER A 7 2.77 -56.08 44.45
C SER A 7 2.37 -56.00 42.97
N ASN A 8 3.13 -55.34 42.08
CA ASN A 8 4.48 -54.79 42.24
C ASN A 8 4.86 -53.77 41.14
N SER A 9 6.02 -53.15 41.39
CA SER A 9 6.92 -52.40 40.49
C SER A 9 6.60 -50.90 40.34
N SER A 10 7.14 -50.03 41.19
CA SER A 10 8.54 -49.63 41.41
C SER A 10 8.80 -48.28 40.75
N ASP A 11 8.58 -47.23 41.53
CA ASP A 11 9.20 -45.93 41.33
C ASP A 11 10.72 -46.07 41.42
N GLN A 12 11.40 -45.67 40.35
CA GLN A 12 12.70 -45.01 40.47
C GLN A 12 12.71 -43.80 39.54
N GLU A 13 12.56 -42.65 40.18
CA GLU A 13 12.96 -41.34 39.71
C GLU A 13 14.46 -41.34 39.36
N SER A 14 14.85 -40.92 38.16
CA SER A 14 16.06 -40.11 37.97
C SER A 14 16.08 -39.45 36.59
N GLY A 15 15.98 -38.12 36.63
CA GLY A 15 16.72 -37.20 35.78
C GLY A 15 16.61 -37.35 34.26
N TYR A 16 15.59 -36.71 33.67
CA TYR A 16 15.81 -36.00 32.42
C TYR A 16 15.24 -34.59 32.51
N ALA A 17 16.13 -33.64 32.24
CA ALA A 17 15.91 -32.21 32.26
C ALA A 17 14.67 -31.82 31.46
N SER A 18 13.99 -30.77 31.94
CA SER A 18 12.96 -30.03 31.23
C SER A 18 13.44 -29.63 29.83
N GLY A 19 13.14 -30.46 28.83
CA GLY A 19 13.28 -30.12 27.41
C GLY A 19 12.25 -29.06 27.09
N GLY A 20 12.73 -27.89 26.67
CA GLY A 20 11.95 -26.67 26.52
C GLY A 20 10.64 -26.88 25.77
N SER A 21 9.62 -26.12 26.20
CA SER A 21 8.42 -25.84 25.41
C SER A 21 8.85 -25.15 24.12
N SER A 22 9.31 -25.92 23.13
CA SER A 22 9.30 -25.47 21.75
C SER A 22 7.84 -25.40 21.36
N SER A 23 7.23 -24.23 21.50
CA SER A 23 6.03 -23.89 20.75
C SER A 23 6.40 -24.07 19.28
N HIS A 24 6.17 -25.25 18.73
CA HIS A 24 6.17 -25.44 17.29
C HIS A 24 4.96 -24.65 16.79
N SER A 25 5.15 -23.35 16.56
CA SER A 25 4.21 -22.63 15.71
C SER A 25 4.19 -23.39 14.39
N LEU A 26 2.98 -23.71 13.93
CA LEU A 26 2.82 -24.24 12.58
C LEU A 26 3.49 -23.27 11.60
N PRO A 27 4.18 -23.76 10.56
CA PRO A 27 4.85 -22.88 9.62
C PRO A 27 3.82 -21.95 8.96
N GLU A 28 4.13 -20.66 8.93
CA GLU A 28 3.35 -19.70 8.15
C GLU A 28 3.39 -20.09 6.66
N VAL A 29 2.21 -20.09 6.03
CA VAL A 29 2.07 -20.46 4.62
C VAL A 29 2.34 -19.24 3.76
N TYR A 30 3.43 -19.28 3.00
CA TYR A 30 3.76 -18.24 2.02
C TYR A 30 3.69 -18.79 0.58
N PHE A 31 3.36 -17.91 -0.37
CA PHE A 31 3.50 -18.26 -1.78
C PHE A 31 4.97 -18.24 -2.21
N THR A 32 5.56 -19.43 -2.32
CA THR A 32 6.87 -19.61 -2.93
C THR A 32 6.86 -19.19 -4.40
N ARG A 33 8.04 -18.97 -5.01
CA ARG A 33 8.14 -18.65 -6.44
C ARG A 33 7.46 -19.71 -7.33
N PRO A 34 7.61 -21.03 -7.10
CA PRO A 34 6.85 -22.04 -7.83
C PRO A 34 5.33 -21.91 -7.65
N HIS A 35 4.84 -21.61 -6.44
CA HIS A 35 3.40 -21.36 -6.20
C HIS A 35 2.92 -20.17 -7.03
N LEU A 36 3.61 -19.02 -6.96
CA LEU A 36 3.24 -17.82 -7.71
C LEU A 36 3.25 -18.09 -9.22
N LYS A 37 4.24 -18.81 -9.74
CA LYS A 37 4.29 -19.18 -11.17
C LYS A 37 3.07 -20.03 -11.57
N PHE A 38 2.72 -21.02 -10.75
CA PHE A 38 1.55 -21.87 -11.02
C PHE A 38 0.24 -21.08 -10.93
N ILE A 39 0.04 -20.33 -9.86
CA ILE A 39 -1.16 -19.52 -9.61
C ILE A 39 -1.36 -18.52 -10.74
N ASN A 40 -0.33 -17.75 -11.11
CA ASN A 40 -0.41 -16.79 -12.22
C ASN A 40 -0.77 -17.47 -13.54
N ALA A 41 -0.21 -18.66 -13.83
CA ALA A 41 -0.54 -19.41 -15.05
C ALA A 41 -1.99 -19.95 -15.08
N GLN A 42 -2.61 -20.18 -13.92
CA GLN A 42 -4.03 -20.55 -13.85
C GLN A 42 -4.92 -19.32 -13.95
N LEU A 43 -4.66 -18.30 -13.12
CA LEU A 43 -5.46 -17.08 -13.06
C LEU A 43 -5.42 -16.30 -14.38
N SER A 44 -4.34 -16.39 -15.16
CA SER A 44 -4.23 -15.73 -16.47
C SER A 44 -5.26 -16.19 -17.50
N LYS A 45 -5.94 -17.31 -17.25
CA LYS A 45 -6.97 -17.89 -18.12
C LYS A 45 -8.39 -17.60 -17.65
N LEU A 46 -8.54 -16.89 -16.52
CA LEU A 46 -9.83 -16.63 -15.91
C LEU A 46 -10.30 -15.21 -16.19
N GLU A 47 -11.61 -15.02 -16.13
CA GLU A 47 -12.23 -13.70 -16.16
C GLU A 47 -12.01 -12.96 -14.83
N PRO A 48 -12.01 -11.61 -14.83
CA PRO A 48 -11.77 -10.82 -13.62
C PRO A 48 -12.61 -11.21 -12.41
N GLN A 49 -13.90 -11.51 -12.62
CA GLN A 49 -14.82 -11.89 -11.55
C GLN A 49 -14.40 -13.21 -10.89
N ASP A 50 -13.86 -14.16 -11.65
CA ASP A 50 -13.38 -15.44 -11.11
C ASP A 50 -12.04 -15.26 -10.40
N ILE A 51 -11.18 -14.36 -10.86
CA ILE A 51 -9.98 -13.95 -10.11
C ILE A 51 -10.38 -13.31 -8.77
N LEU A 52 -11.39 -12.43 -8.76
CA LEU A 52 -11.90 -11.80 -7.53
C LEU A 52 -12.48 -12.84 -6.55
N LYS A 53 -13.26 -13.81 -7.04
CA LYS A 53 -13.76 -14.94 -6.21
C LYS A 53 -12.61 -15.77 -5.64
N TRP A 54 -11.56 -16.03 -6.43
CA TRP A 54 -10.35 -16.69 -5.93
C TRP A 54 -9.70 -15.89 -4.80
N CYS A 55 -9.61 -14.55 -4.94
CA CYS A 55 -9.07 -13.69 -3.89
C CYS A 55 -9.88 -13.80 -2.59
N MET A 56 -11.21 -13.67 -2.67
CA MET A 56 -12.10 -13.74 -1.51
C MET A 56 -11.99 -15.07 -0.75
N THR A 57 -11.76 -16.16 -1.47
CA THR A 57 -11.72 -17.51 -0.88
C THR A 57 -10.33 -17.91 -0.39
N SER A 58 -9.27 -17.26 -0.87
CA SER A 58 -7.90 -17.69 -0.66
C SER A 58 -7.06 -16.72 0.16
N LEU A 59 -7.42 -15.43 0.20
CA LEU A 59 -6.58 -14.37 0.74
C LEU A 59 -7.24 -13.72 1.97
N PRO A 60 -6.62 -13.79 3.16
CA PRO A 60 -7.12 -13.06 4.32
C PRO A 60 -6.84 -11.55 4.21
N ARG A 61 -7.60 -10.74 4.95
CA ARG A 61 -7.38 -9.28 5.09
C ARG A 61 -7.12 -8.60 3.75
N LEU A 62 -8.05 -8.86 2.83
CA LEU A 62 -8.04 -8.42 1.44
C LEU A 62 -8.73 -7.06 1.32
N TYR A 63 -8.00 -6.09 0.79
CA TYR A 63 -8.50 -4.74 0.54
C TYR A 63 -8.39 -4.39 -0.94
N GLN A 64 -9.17 -3.44 -1.42
CA GLN A 64 -8.87 -2.73 -2.67
C GLN A 64 -8.07 -1.47 -2.35
N THR A 65 -6.99 -1.18 -3.07
CA THR A 65 -6.39 0.17 -3.05
C THR A 65 -6.76 0.89 -4.34
N SER A 66 -7.42 2.04 -4.24
CA SER A 66 -7.95 2.75 -5.41
C SER A 66 -7.73 4.26 -5.31
N ALA A 67 -7.31 4.86 -6.41
CA ALA A 67 -7.37 6.30 -6.65
C ALA A 67 -8.57 6.68 -7.55
N PHE A 68 -9.58 5.79 -7.62
CA PHE A 68 -10.81 5.96 -8.41
C PHE A 68 -10.59 6.21 -9.91
N GLY A 69 -9.50 5.69 -10.47
CA GLY A 69 -9.36 5.54 -11.92
C GLY A 69 -10.31 4.46 -12.47
N LEU A 70 -10.59 4.49 -13.77
CA LEU A 70 -11.60 3.62 -14.41
C LEU A 70 -11.44 2.12 -14.08
N THR A 71 -10.21 1.61 -14.08
CA THR A 71 -9.97 0.20 -13.73
C THR A 71 -10.31 -0.12 -12.28
N GLY A 72 -9.96 0.79 -11.35
CA GLY A 72 -10.31 0.62 -9.94
C GLY A 72 -11.83 0.69 -9.73
N LEU A 73 -12.52 1.58 -10.44
CA LEU A 73 -13.97 1.70 -10.40
C LEU A 73 -14.67 0.46 -10.98
N ALA A 74 -14.18 -0.11 -12.07
CA ALA A 74 -14.70 -1.36 -12.62
C ALA A 74 -14.55 -2.52 -11.64
N ILE A 75 -13.38 -2.65 -11.00
CA ILE A 75 -13.12 -3.65 -9.94
C ILE A 75 -14.10 -3.47 -8.78
N MET A 76 -14.25 -2.23 -8.30
CA MET A 76 -15.14 -1.89 -7.20
C MET A 76 -16.59 -2.26 -7.48
N ASP A 77 -17.07 -1.96 -8.69
CA ASP A 77 -18.41 -2.35 -9.13
C ASP A 77 -18.55 -3.87 -9.23
N MET A 78 -17.55 -4.58 -9.76
CA MET A 78 -17.53 -6.05 -9.77
C MET A 78 -17.60 -6.63 -8.37
N ILE A 79 -16.78 -6.13 -7.43
CA ILE A 79 -16.76 -6.52 -6.03
C ILE A 79 -18.16 -6.34 -5.42
N SER A 80 -18.81 -5.20 -5.64
CA SER A 80 -20.14 -4.93 -5.09
C SER A 80 -21.24 -5.90 -5.55
N LYS A 81 -21.01 -6.64 -6.65
CA LYS A 81 -21.93 -7.60 -7.26
C LYS A 81 -21.60 -9.05 -6.94
N LEU A 82 -20.50 -9.33 -6.24
CA LEU A 82 -20.14 -10.69 -5.85
C LEU A 82 -21.10 -11.26 -4.80
N ASP A 83 -21.18 -12.59 -4.74
CA ASP A 83 -21.97 -13.29 -3.74
C ASP A 83 -21.22 -13.32 -2.40
N TYR A 84 -21.70 -12.56 -1.43
CA TYR A 84 -21.14 -12.41 -0.08
C TYR A 84 -21.66 -13.46 0.91
N THR A 85 -22.25 -14.56 0.46
CA THR A 85 -22.48 -15.71 1.35
C THR A 85 -21.17 -16.23 1.99
N LEU A 86 -20.02 -15.94 1.37
CA LEU A 86 -18.67 -16.11 1.89
C LEU A 86 -18.09 -14.74 2.25
N ARG A 87 -18.13 -14.34 3.53
CA ARG A 87 -17.75 -12.97 3.97
C ARG A 87 -16.29 -12.87 4.42
N PRO A 88 -15.46 -12.24 3.58
CA PRO A 88 -14.79 -11.03 4.02
C PRO A 88 -15.30 -9.83 3.19
N ASP A 89 -15.84 -8.82 3.87
CA ASP A 89 -16.23 -7.56 3.24
C ASP A 89 -14.93 -6.89 2.70
N ILE A 90 -14.74 -6.87 1.38
CA ILE A 90 -13.57 -6.22 0.79
C ILE A 90 -13.78 -4.72 0.91
N GLU A 91 -12.96 -4.05 1.72
CA GLU A 91 -13.00 -2.61 1.90
C GLU A 91 -11.98 -1.91 0.99
N CYS A 92 -12.13 -0.60 0.80
CA CYS A 92 -11.28 0.20 -0.07
C CYS A 92 -10.37 1.13 0.73
N ILE A 93 -9.10 1.19 0.38
CA ILE A 93 -8.13 2.17 0.87
C ILE A 93 -7.96 3.25 -0.20
N PHE A 94 -8.17 4.50 0.19
CA PHE A 94 -7.92 5.69 -0.61
C PHE A 94 -6.82 6.51 0.04
N LEU A 95 -5.85 6.96 -0.76
CA LEU A 95 -4.78 7.84 -0.30
C LEU A 95 -5.10 9.26 -0.75
N ASP A 96 -5.54 10.08 0.20
CA ASP A 96 -5.76 11.50 -0.03
C ASP A 96 -4.43 12.24 0.11
N THR A 97 -3.82 12.57 -1.02
CA THR A 97 -2.53 13.28 -1.05
C THR A 97 -2.65 14.74 -0.62
N LEU A 98 -3.88 15.24 -0.41
CA LEU A 98 -4.25 16.65 -0.25
C LEU A 98 -4.14 17.48 -1.53
N TYR A 99 -3.61 16.91 -2.61
CA TYR A 99 -3.40 17.57 -3.91
C TYR A 99 -4.22 16.95 -5.04
N HIS A 100 -5.27 16.20 -4.71
CA HIS A 100 -6.23 15.70 -5.71
C HIS A 100 -6.99 16.86 -6.36
N PHE A 101 -7.48 16.62 -7.58
CA PHE A 101 -8.51 17.49 -8.15
C PHE A 101 -9.79 17.44 -7.31
N PRO A 102 -10.54 18.56 -7.17
CA PRO A 102 -11.85 18.56 -6.53
C PRO A 102 -12.80 17.51 -7.12
N GLN A 103 -12.79 17.34 -8.45
CA GLN A 103 -13.61 16.35 -9.17
C GLN A 103 -13.31 14.90 -8.74
N THR A 104 -12.08 14.62 -8.29
CA THR A 104 -11.72 13.30 -7.74
C THR A 104 -12.35 13.12 -6.36
N LEU A 105 -12.34 14.16 -5.51
CA LEU A 105 -12.97 14.12 -4.19
C LEU A 105 -14.49 14.02 -4.29
N ASP A 106 -15.12 14.76 -5.22
CA ASP A 106 -16.54 14.65 -5.53
C ASP A 106 -16.91 13.24 -6.02
N LEU A 107 -16.03 12.62 -6.82
CA LEU A 107 -16.19 11.23 -7.23
C LEU A 107 -16.13 10.27 -6.04
N VAL A 108 -15.24 10.49 -5.06
CA VAL A 108 -15.17 9.64 -3.85
C VAL A 108 -16.52 9.62 -3.13
N GLU A 109 -17.15 10.78 -2.96
CA GLU A 109 -18.45 10.87 -2.29
C GLU A 109 -19.57 10.20 -3.11
N ARG A 110 -19.58 10.37 -4.44
CA ARG A 110 -20.53 9.65 -5.31
C ARG A 110 -20.34 8.14 -5.27
N VAL A 111 -19.10 7.68 -5.18
CA VAL A 111 -18.74 6.26 -5.07
C VAL A 111 -19.20 5.67 -3.74
N LYS A 112 -18.96 6.36 -2.61
CA LYS A 112 -19.47 5.94 -1.29
C LYS A 112 -20.99 5.84 -1.29
N ALA A 113 -21.68 6.79 -1.90
CA ALA A 113 -23.14 6.76 -2.03
C ALA A 113 -23.63 5.60 -2.93
N ARG A 114 -22.90 5.30 -4.01
CA ARG A 114 -23.25 4.22 -4.95
C ARG A 114 -23.01 2.83 -4.37
N TYR A 115 -21.98 2.66 -3.54
CA TYR A 115 -21.51 1.39 -2.99
C TYR A 115 -21.45 1.44 -1.44
N PRO A 116 -22.59 1.59 -0.74
CA PRO A 116 -22.61 1.80 0.71
C PRO A 116 -22.12 0.59 1.52
N GLY A 117 -22.07 -0.61 0.92
CA GLY A 117 -21.53 -1.81 1.53
C GLY A 117 -20.01 -1.91 1.51
N MET A 118 -19.31 -0.95 0.90
CA MET A 118 -17.85 -0.94 0.83
C MET A 118 -17.28 0.28 1.53
N THR A 119 -16.73 0.07 2.73
CA THR A 119 -16.06 1.12 3.50
C THR A 119 -14.88 1.69 2.71
N VAL A 120 -14.77 3.02 2.64
CA VAL A 120 -13.62 3.71 2.07
C VAL A 120 -12.80 4.32 3.21
N HIS A 121 -11.64 3.73 3.47
CA HIS A 121 -10.64 4.21 4.42
C HIS A 121 -9.74 5.24 3.76
N SER A 122 -9.88 6.50 4.16
CA SER A 122 -9.04 7.60 3.65
C SER A 122 -7.83 7.82 4.53
N TYR A 123 -6.65 7.74 3.94
CA TYR A 123 -5.37 8.03 4.60
C TYR A 123 -4.70 9.25 3.99
N LYS A 124 -4.28 10.17 4.85
CA LYS A 124 -3.60 11.43 4.52
C LYS A 124 -2.14 11.41 4.97
N PRO A 125 -1.29 12.33 4.48
CA PRO A 125 0.04 12.57 5.02
C PRO A 125 -0.02 12.73 6.55
N GLU A 126 0.88 12.07 7.27
CA GLU A 126 0.85 12.06 8.73
C GLU A 126 0.87 13.47 9.34
N GLY A 127 -0.17 13.78 10.13
CA GLY A 127 -0.32 15.07 10.81
C GLY A 127 -0.72 16.23 9.89
N CYS A 128 -1.31 15.95 8.72
CA CYS A 128 -1.80 16.97 7.80
C CYS A 128 -3.26 16.71 7.43
N GLU A 129 -4.14 17.69 7.67
CA GLU A 129 -5.54 17.63 7.24
C GLU A 129 -5.81 18.42 5.97
N THR A 130 -4.98 19.44 5.72
CA THR A 130 -5.09 20.39 4.61
C THR A 130 -3.75 20.58 3.89
N THR A 131 -3.79 21.13 2.67
CA THR A 131 -2.57 21.53 1.95
C THR A 131 -1.73 22.53 2.74
N ALA A 132 -2.36 23.43 3.51
CA ALA A 132 -1.64 24.38 4.36
C ALA A 132 -0.82 23.68 5.45
N ASP A 133 -1.36 22.63 6.08
CA ASP A 133 -0.62 21.82 7.06
C ASP A 133 0.59 21.13 6.42
N PHE A 134 0.38 20.58 5.21
CA PHE A 134 1.44 19.93 4.44
C PHE A 134 2.56 20.90 4.07
N GLU A 135 2.21 22.09 3.60
CA GLU A 135 3.17 23.12 3.17
C GLU A 135 3.90 23.75 4.35
N ALA A 136 3.23 23.91 5.49
CA ALA A 136 3.87 24.35 6.73
C ALA A 136 4.90 23.32 7.22
N LYS A 137 4.60 22.02 7.10
CA LYS A 137 5.45 20.93 7.60
C LYS A 137 6.60 20.59 6.65
N PHE A 138 6.35 20.56 5.35
CA PHE A 138 7.30 20.05 4.35
C PHE A 138 7.76 21.09 3.30
N GLY A 139 7.13 22.27 3.28
CA GLY A 139 7.41 23.36 2.35
C GLY A 139 6.48 23.38 1.14
N GLU A 140 6.20 24.59 0.64
CA GLU A 140 5.43 24.80 -0.58
C GLU A 140 6.06 24.11 -1.79
N LYS A 141 5.21 23.55 -2.66
CA LYS A 141 5.60 22.94 -3.94
C LYS A 141 6.70 21.88 -3.80
N LEU A 142 6.59 21.04 -2.77
CA LEU A 142 7.58 19.99 -2.52
C LEU A 142 7.81 19.09 -3.74
N TRP A 143 6.77 18.83 -4.54
CA TRP A 143 6.89 18.04 -5.78
C TRP A 143 7.84 18.63 -6.83
N GLU A 144 8.11 19.94 -6.81
CA GLU A 144 9.08 20.59 -7.70
C GLU A 144 10.51 20.54 -7.12
N LYS A 145 10.62 20.58 -5.78
CA LYS A 145 11.88 20.67 -5.05
C LYS A 145 12.51 19.30 -4.80
N ASP A 146 11.67 18.33 -4.47
CA ASP A 146 12.04 16.99 -4.05
C ASP A 146 10.84 16.03 -4.30
N ASP A 147 10.68 15.62 -5.58
CA ASP A 147 9.63 14.67 -6.01
C ASP A 147 9.69 13.34 -5.24
N GLU A 148 10.90 12.95 -4.86
CA GLU A 148 11.19 11.72 -4.13
C GLU A 148 10.65 11.76 -2.70
N LYS A 149 10.87 12.86 -1.98
CA LYS A 149 10.30 13.10 -0.66
C LYS A 149 8.79 13.32 -0.75
N TYR A 150 8.30 14.06 -1.74
CA TYR A 150 6.86 14.25 -1.95
C TYR A 150 6.13 12.91 -2.12
N ASP A 151 6.60 12.05 -3.03
CA ASP A 151 6.00 10.72 -3.22
C ASP A 151 6.02 9.90 -1.93
N PHE A 152 7.07 10.01 -1.12
CA PHE A 152 7.14 9.31 0.14
C PHE A 152 6.09 9.80 1.13
N VAL A 153 6.13 11.08 1.51
CA VAL A 153 5.28 11.61 2.59
C VAL A 153 3.81 11.73 2.16
N ALA A 154 3.53 11.94 0.88
CA ALA A 154 2.17 12.11 0.39
C ALA A 154 1.48 10.80 0.01
N LYS A 155 2.24 9.72 -0.26
CA LYS A 155 1.69 8.50 -0.86
C LYS A 155 2.21 7.21 -0.21
N VAL A 156 3.53 7.04 -0.10
CA VAL A 156 4.11 5.79 0.40
C VAL A 156 3.86 5.62 1.90
N GLU A 157 4.18 6.62 2.72
CA GLU A 157 3.97 6.56 4.17
C GLU A 157 2.48 6.34 4.51
N PRO A 158 1.52 7.10 3.95
CA PRO A 158 0.11 6.87 4.25
C PRO A 158 -0.38 5.48 3.83
N ALA A 159 0.11 4.95 2.71
CA ALA A 159 -0.22 3.58 2.27
C ALA A 159 0.28 2.54 3.27
N GLN A 160 1.54 2.63 3.69
CA GLN A 160 2.13 1.68 4.63
C GLN A 160 1.49 1.77 6.01
N ARG A 161 1.16 2.98 6.46
CA ARG A 161 0.41 3.16 7.71
C ARG A 161 -0.98 2.55 7.62
N ALA A 162 -1.69 2.75 6.51
CA ALA A 162 -2.97 2.07 6.26
C ALA A 162 -2.81 0.54 6.31
N TYR A 163 -1.78 -0.01 5.68
CA TYR A 163 -1.54 -1.45 5.68
C TYR A 163 -1.26 -2.01 7.06
N ARG A 164 -0.52 -1.28 7.92
CA ARG A 164 -0.29 -1.71 9.30
C ARG A 164 -1.55 -1.60 10.17
N GLU A 165 -2.23 -0.46 10.15
CA GLU A 165 -3.39 -0.20 11.01
C GLU A 165 -4.59 -1.10 10.66
N LEU A 166 -4.76 -1.43 9.39
CA LEU A 166 -5.82 -2.32 8.89
C LEU A 166 -5.35 -3.79 8.77
N GLU A 167 -4.13 -4.10 9.21
CA GLU A 167 -3.51 -5.43 9.14
C GLU A 167 -3.54 -6.05 7.72
N VAL A 168 -3.44 -5.23 6.67
CA VAL A 168 -3.63 -5.65 5.28
C VAL A 168 -2.60 -6.70 4.87
N ALA A 169 -3.08 -7.86 4.40
CA ALA A 169 -2.23 -8.92 3.87
C ALA A 169 -2.25 -9.00 2.34
N ALA A 170 -3.32 -8.50 1.71
CA ALA A 170 -3.47 -8.48 0.26
C ALA A 170 -4.22 -7.23 -0.22
N VAL A 171 -3.77 -6.67 -1.35
CA VAL A 171 -4.41 -5.53 -2.00
C VAL A 171 -4.74 -5.81 -3.46
N ILE A 172 -5.96 -5.49 -3.86
CA ILE A 172 -6.39 -5.43 -5.25
C ILE A 172 -6.04 -4.05 -5.81
N THR A 173 -5.40 -4.01 -6.97
CA THR A 173 -5.00 -2.76 -7.65
C THR A 173 -5.60 -2.64 -9.04
N GLY A 174 -5.76 -1.41 -9.52
CA GLY A 174 -6.25 -1.10 -10.88
C GLY A 174 -5.16 -1.07 -11.96
N ARG A 175 -4.04 -1.79 -11.80
CA ARG A 175 -2.96 -1.85 -12.80
C ARG A 175 -3.30 -2.84 -13.92
N ARG A 176 -2.97 -2.48 -15.17
CA ARG A 176 -3.19 -3.31 -16.37
C ARG A 176 -1.95 -3.34 -17.26
N ARG A 177 -1.75 -4.41 -18.02
CA ARG A 177 -0.59 -4.54 -18.93
C ARG A 177 -0.59 -3.49 -20.04
N THR A 178 -1.78 -3.17 -20.56
CA THR A 178 -1.95 -2.20 -21.66
C THR A 178 -1.66 -0.75 -21.26
N GLN A 179 -1.38 -0.47 -19.99
CA GLN A 179 -0.93 0.84 -19.52
C GLN A 179 0.57 1.08 -19.77
N GLY A 180 1.28 0.09 -20.32
CA GLY A 180 2.64 0.23 -20.82
C GLY A 180 3.71 0.39 -19.74
N GLY A 181 4.92 0.77 -20.17
CA GLY A 181 6.08 0.96 -19.31
C GLY A 181 6.40 -0.31 -18.49
N LYS A 182 6.60 -0.15 -17.18
CA LYS A 182 6.88 -1.26 -16.27
C LYS A 182 5.68 -2.21 -16.06
N ARG A 183 4.47 -1.85 -16.54
CA ARG A 183 3.27 -2.67 -16.39
C ARG A 183 3.11 -3.72 -17.48
N GLY A 184 3.88 -3.65 -18.57
CA GLY A 184 3.77 -4.61 -19.68
C GLY A 184 3.92 -6.08 -19.24
N ASP A 185 4.80 -6.34 -18.28
CA ASP A 185 5.12 -7.68 -17.74
C ASP A 185 4.45 -7.97 -16.40
N LEU A 186 3.36 -7.27 -16.09
CA LEU A 186 2.68 -7.35 -14.80
C LEU A 186 2.03 -8.72 -14.59
N ASP A 187 2.29 -9.37 -13.46
CA ASP A 187 1.61 -10.60 -13.06
C ASP A 187 0.21 -10.31 -12.47
N ILE A 188 -0.66 -11.33 -12.44
CA ILE A 188 -1.96 -11.18 -11.77
C ILE A 188 -1.77 -11.14 -10.25
N VAL A 189 -0.85 -11.94 -9.71
CA VAL A 189 -0.48 -11.95 -8.30
C VAL A 189 1.01 -11.65 -8.19
N GLU A 190 1.33 -10.53 -7.56
CA GLU A 190 2.69 -10.10 -7.19
C GLU A 190 2.85 -10.17 -5.67
N VAL A 191 4.09 -10.34 -5.19
CA VAL A 191 4.47 -10.20 -3.78
C VAL A 191 5.55 -9.13 -3.72
N ASP A 192 5.39 -8.12 -2.86
CA ASP A 192 6.46 -7.13 -2.65
C ASP A 192 7.46 -7.57 -1.58
N GLU A 193 8.49 -6.75 -1.37
CA GLU A 193 9.59 -7.07 -0.44
C GLU A 193 9.12 -7.18 1.03
N GLU A 194 7.99 -6.58 1.38
CA GLU A 194 7.39 -6.65 2.72
C GLU A 194 6.41 -7.83 2.87
N GLY A 195 6.23 -8.63 1.82
CA GLY A 195 5.35 -9.80 1.80
C GLY A 195 3.89 -9.48 1.47
N LEU A 196 3.56 -8.23 1.13
CA LEU A 196 2.21 -7.83 0.75
C LEU A 196 1.86 -8.40 -0.62
N LEU A 197 0.71 -9.08 -0.71
CA LEU A 197 0.17 -9.57 -1.97
C LEU A 197 -0.50 -8.43 -2.75
N LYS A 198 -0.14 -8.27 -4.02
CA LYS A 198 -0.75 -7.31 -4.94
C LYS A 198 -1.45 -8.06 -6.06
N ILE A 199 -2.75 -7.86 -6.20
CA ILE A 199 -3.58 -8.56 -7.18
C ILE A 199 -4.08 -7.59 -8.24
N ASN A 200 -3.92 -7.96 -9.49
CA ASN A 200 -4.30 -7.17 -10.66
C ASN A 200 -5.33 -7.95 -11.49
N PRO A 201 -6.60 -8.00 -11.07
CA PRO A 201 -7.61 -8.86 -11.70
C PRO A 201 -7.92 -8.44 -13.14
N LEU A 202 -7.69 -7.17 -13.49
CA LEU A 202 -7.88 -6.63 -14.83
C LEU A 202 -6.56 -6.52 -15.61
N ALA A 203 -5.52 -7.29 -15.22
CA ALA A 203 -4.21 -7.24 -15.87
C ALA A 203 -4.28 -7.42 -17.40
N ASN A 204 -5.22 -8.25 -17.88
CA ASN A 204 -5.44 -8.57 -19.30
C ASN A 204 -6.42 -7.63 -20.03
N TRP A 205 -7.16 -6.78 -19.31
CA TRP A 205 -8.16 -5.92 -19.94
C TRP A 205 -7.51 -4.73 -20.65
N SER A 206 -7.94 -4.46 -21.88
CA SER A 206 -7.62 -3.23 -22.58
C SER A 206 -8.34 -2.03 -21.94
N PHE A 207 -7.93 -0.82 -22.32
CA PHE A 207 -8.67 0.39 -21.91
C PHE A 207 -10.11 0.37 -22.41
N LYS A 208 -10.34 -0.15 -23.63
CA LYS A 208 -11.66 -0.27 -24.23
C LYS A 208 -12.56 -1.22 -23.43
N ASP A 209 -12.04 -2.36 -22.99
CA ASP A 209 -12.82 -3.32 -22.19
C ASP A 209 -13.27 -2.68 -20.87
N VAL A 210 -12.38 -1.93 -20.22
CA VAL A 210 -12.71 -1.17 -19.01
C VAL A 210 -13.80 -0.13 -19.31
N GLN A 211 -13.67 0.67 -20.36
CA GLN A 211 -14.66 1.68 -20.73
C GLN A 211 -16.03 1.04 -21.02
N SER A 212 -16.06 -0.01 -21.84
CA SER A 212 -17.30 -0.73 -22.15
C SER A 212 -17.97 -1.30 -20.91
N TYR A 213 -17.21 -1.80 -19.93
CA TYR A 213 -17.76 -2.25 -18.66
C TYR A 213 -18.38 -1.10 -17.87
N ILE A 214 -17.63 0.01 -17.71
CA ILE A 214 -18.06 1.19 -16.98
C ILE A 214 -19.38 1.74 -17.55
N GLU A 215 -19.47 1.87 -18.87
CA GLU A 215 -20.66 2.34 -19.59
C GLU A 215 -21.83 1.37 -19.40
N SER A 216 -21.61 0.08 -19.65
CA SER A 216 -22.67 -0.94 -19.56
C SER A 216 -23.26 -1.09 -18.15
N ASN A 217 -22.48 -0.75 -17.12
CA ASN A 217 -22.87 -0.90 -15.71
C ASN A 217 -23.21 0.43 -15.04
N ASN A 218 -23.18 1.56 -15.76
CA ASN A 218 -23.42 2.91 -15.25
C ASN A 218 -22.57 3.21 -14.00
N VAL A 219 -21.29 2.85 -14.05
CA VAL A 219 -20.36 3.07 -12.93
C VAL A 219 -20.01 4.57 -12.87
N PRO A 220 -20.06 5.22 -11.70
CA PRO A 220 -19.67 6.62 -11.57
C PRO A 220 -18.22 6.84 -12.00
N VAL A 221 -17.97 7.84 -12.85
CA VAL A 221 -16.62 8.19 -13.33
C VAL A 221 -16.22 9.60 -12.94
N ASN A 222 -14.93 9.91 -13.04
CA ASN A 222 -14.40 11.25 -12.86
C ASN A 222 -14.80 12.12 -14.06
N GLU A 223 -15.36 13.30 -13.80
CA GLU A 223 -15.79 14.24 -14.85
C GLU A 223 -14.63 14.71 -15.73
N LEU A 224 -13.40 14.70 -15.21
CA LEU A 224 -12.20 15.05 -15.98
C LEU A 224 -11.96 14.10 -17.17
N LEU A 225 -12.54 12.89 -17.16
CA LEU A 225 -12.40 11.95 -18.27
C LEU A 225 -12.95 12.54 -19.58
N SER A 226 -14.10 13.23 -19.54
CA SER A 226 -14.69 13.86 -20.72
C SER A 226 -13.87 15.05 -21.24
N GLN A 227 -12.95 15.55 -20.42
CA GLN A 227 -12.01 16.64 -20.73
C GLN A 227 -10.65 16.12 -21.21
N GLY A 228 -10.52 14.82 -21.46
CA GLY A 228 -9.30 14.19 -21.98
C GLY A 228 -8.34 13.66 -20.92
N TYR A 229 -8.71 13.66 -19.64
CA TYR A 229 -7.88 13.08 -18.58
C TYR A 229 -8.12 11.57 -18.44
N ARG A 230 -7.37 10.77 -19.21
CA ARG A 230 -7.46 9.30 -19.17
C ARG A 230 -6.81 8.64 -17.95
N SER A 231 -5.86 9.33 -17.30
CA SER A 231 -5.23 8.90 -16.05
C SER A 231 -5.10 10.08 -15.10
N VAL A 232 -5.83 10.07 -13.99
CA VAL A 232 -5.92 11.17 -13.02
C VAL A 232 -5.09 10.88 -11.77
N GLY A 233 -4.39 11.89 -11.25
CA GLY A 233 -3.76 11.88 -9.94
C GLY A 233 -3.75 13.28 -9.34
N ASP A 234 -2.63 13.70 -8.75
CA ASP A 234 -2.49 15.05 -8.21
C ASP A 234 -2.58 16.11 -9.33
N TRP A 235 -3.17 17.27 -9.02
CA TRP A 235 -3.47 18.29 -10.02
C TRP A 235 -2.23 18.88 -10.70
N HIS A 236 -1.10 18.93 -9.99
CA HIS A 236 0.16 19.49 -10.49
C HIS A 236 0.94 18.55 -11.42
N SER A 237 0.61 17.25 -11.43
CA SER A 237 1.36 16.22 -12.16
C SER A 237 0.50 15.41 -13.14
N THR A 238 -0.66 15.95 -13.49
CA THR A 238 -1.63 15.33 -14.40
C THR A 238 -2.02 16.31 -15.50
N GLN A 239 -1.89 15.88 -16.75
CA GLN A 239 -2.28 16.63 -17.95
C GLN A 239 -3.28 15.81 -18.78
N PRO A 240 -4.14 16.46 -19.60
CA PRO A 240 -4.98 15.75 -20.55
C PRO A 240 -4.13 15.14 -21.67
N VAL A 241 -4.66 14.09 -22.30
CA VAL A 241 -4.05 13.43 -23.47
C VAL A 241 -4.92 13.60 -24.70
N LYS A 242 -4.28 13.67 -25.86
CA LYS A 242 -4.95 13.70 -27.16
C LYS A 242 -5.42 12.31 -27.56
N GLU A 243 -6.32 12.27 -28.52
CA GLU A 243 -6.67 11.02 -29.18
C GLU A 243 -5.43 10.37 -29.83
N GLY A 244 -5.30 9.06 -29.68
CA GLY A 244 -4.12 8.30 -30.12
C GLY A 244 -2.90 8.33 -29.19
N GLU A 245 -2.85 9.23 -28.18
CA GLU A 245 -1.80 9.16 -27.15
C GLU A 245 -2.06 8.03 -26.14
N ASP A 246 -0.98 7.51 -25.57
CA ASP A 246 -1.02 6.48 -24.52
C ASP A 246 -1.86 6.93 -23.31
N GLU A 247 -2.58 5.99 -22.68
CA GLU A 247 -3.49 6.25 -21.55
C GLU A 247 -2.83 7.05 -20.42
N ARG A 248 -1.54 6.83 -20.17
CA ARG A 248 -0.78 7.46 -19.09
C ARG A 248 0.15 8.57 -19.57
N ALA A 249 0.12 8.95 -20.86
CA ALA A 249 0.99 9.99 -21.41
C ALA A 249 0.83 11.36 -20.72
N GLY A 250 -0.31 11.61 -20.08
CA GLY A 250 -0.59 12.80 -19.29
C GLY A 250 0.07 12.83 -17.91
N ARG A 251 0.57 11.69 -17.43
CA ARG A 251 1.31 11.59 -16.16
C ARG A 251 2.77 11.87 -16.42
N TRP A 252 3.37 12.76 -15.62
CA TRP A 252 4.81 13.05 -15.66
C TRP A 252 5.33 13.54 -17.03
N LYS A 253 4.49 14.25 -17.80
CA LYS A 253 4.88 14.79 -19.11
C LYS A 253 6.12 15.68 -18.97
N GLY A 254 7.21 15.27 -19.62
CA GLY A 254 8.51 15.95 -19.54
C GLY A 254 9.44 15.49 -18.42
N GLN A 255 9.08 14.46 -17.63
CA GLN A 255 9.91 13.89 -16.57
C GLN A 255 10.40 12.48 -16.93
N LYS A 256 11.43 11.97 -16.22
CA LYS A 256 11.95 10.59 -16.38
C LYS A 256 11.08 9.52 -15.70
N LYS A 257 10.06 9.93 -14.96
CA LYS A 257 9.25 9.08 -14.09
C LYS A 257 8.17 8.36 -14.88
N THR A 258 8.05 7.05 -14.65
CA THR A 258 7.08 6.19 -15.37
C THR A 258 6.11 5.46 -14.44
N GLU A 259 6.41 5.39 -13.13
CA GLU A 259 5.56 4.75 -12.13
C GLU A 259 5.49 5.56 -10.84
N CYS A 260 4.39 5.38 -10.10
CA CYS A 260 4.18 6.00 -8.80
C CYS A 260 5.03 5.29 -7.72
N GLY A 261 5.54 6.05 -6.74
CA GLY A 261 6.31 5.51 -5.61
C GLY A 261 5.65 4.34 -4.87
N ILE A 262 4.30 4.29 -4.83
CA ILE A 262 3.50 3.22 -4.19
C ILE A 262 3.79 1.82 -4.78
N HIS A 263 4.21 1.74 -6.04
CA HIS A 263 4.41 0.46 -6.75
C HIS A 263 5.88 0.10 -6.98
N ASN A 264 6.82 0.86 -6.42
CA ASN A 264 8.23 0.50 -6.51
C ASN A 264 8.55 -0.70 -5.61
N LYS A 265 9.41 -1.60 -6.10
CA LYS A 265 9.74 -2.87 -5.42
C LYS A 265 10.50 -2.68 -4.12
N ARG A 266 11.40 -1.68 -4.07
CA ARG A 266 12.05 -1.26 -2.82
C ARG A 266 11.09 -0.42 -1.99
N SER A 267 10.86 -0.86 -0.76
CA SER A 267 10.24 -0.04 0.27
C SER A 267 11.08 1.22 0.47
N ARG A 268 10.64 2.35 -0.12
CA ARG A 268 11.30 3.66 0.07
C ARG A 268 11.33 4.06 1.56
N TYR A 269 10.52 3.42 2.40
CA TYR A 269 10.53 3.54 3.85
C TYR A 269 11.79 3.01 4.51
N ALA A 270 12.31 1.86 4.08
CA ALA A 270 13.56 1.35 4.65
C ALA A 270 14.71 2.35 4.42
N ILE A 271 14.74 2.94 3.23
CA ILE A 271 15.72 3.97 2.87
C ILE A 271 15.46 5.26 3.66
N PHE A 272 14.21 5.74 3.70
CA PHE A 272 13.85 6.98 4.41
C PHE A 272 14.05 6.90 5.92
N LEU A 273 13.66 5.80 6.56
CA LEU A 273 13.91 5.58 7.98
C LEU A 273 15.40 5.60 8.28
N GLN A 274 16.19 4.96 7.41
CA GLN A 274 17.64 4.96 7.53
C GLN A 274 18.18 6.39 7.40
N GLU A 275 17.70 7.18 6.43
CA GLU A 275 18.11 8.59 6.25
C GLU A 275 17.68 9.49 7.43
N GLN A 276 16.47 9.29 7.97
CA GLN A 276 15.98 9.99 9.17
C GLN A 276 16.80 9.66 10.40
N GLU A 277 17.09 8.38 10.62
CA GLU A 277 17.92 7.92 11.74
C GLU A 277 19.34 8.50 11.60
N GLU A 278 19.94 8.40 10.42
CA GLU A 278 21.24 9.02 10.14
C GLU A 278 21.24 10.53 10.38
N LYS A 279 20.16 11.23 10.00
CA LYS A 279 20.01 12.67 10.24
C LYS A 279 19.89 12.97 11.74
N ARG A 280 19.06 12.23 12.47
CA ARG A 280 18.90 12.35 13.93
C ARG A 280 20.21 12.07 14.66
N GLN A 281 20.96 11.05 14.23
CA GLN A 281 22.27 10.72 14.79
C GLN A 281 23.29 11.84 14.51
N LYS A 282 23.26 12.46 13.33
CA LYS A 282 24.09 13.63 13.01
C LYS A 282 23.73 14.85 13.85
N GLU A 283 22.43 15.14 14.01
CA GLU A 283 21.96 16.25 14.85
C GLU A 283 22.33 16.04 16.33
N LEU A 284 22.20 14.81 16.83
CA LEU A 284 22.63 14.44 18.19
C LEU A 284 24.14 14.57 18.36
N ALA A 285 24.93 14.07 17.40
CA ALA A 285 26.39 14.19 17.42
C ALA A 285 26.84 15.65 17.43
N SER A 286 26.24 16.49 16.56
CA SER A 286 26.52 17.93 16.52
C SER A 286 26.18 18.62 17.84
N ALA A 287 25.04 18.29 18.45
CA ALA A 287 24.63 18.86 19.75
C ALA A 287 25.56 18.45 20.89
N ILE A 288 26.10 17.23 20.86
CA ILE A 288 27.11 16.74 21.82
C ILE A 288 28.43 17.48 21.63
N GLU A 289 28.89 17.65 20.40
CA GLU A 289 30.13 18.39 20.08
C GLU A 289 30.05 19.86 20.50
N ASP A 290 28.92 20.52 20.22
CA ASP A 290 28.66 21.89 20.67
C ASP A 290 28.59 22.01 22.20
N GLY A 291 28.03 21.00 22.89
CA GLY A 291 27.99 20.93 24.35
C GLY A 291 29.38 20.74 24.98
N LEU A 292 30.24 19.93 24.35
CA LEU A 292 31.62 19.69 24.79
C LEU A 292 32.50 20.94 24.57
N ASN A 293 32.31 21.66 23.46
CA ASN A 293 33.02 22.90 23.18
C ASN A 293 32.62 24.06 24.11
N ARG A 294 31.37 24.09 24.60
CA ARG A 294 30.92 25.08 25.61
C ARG A 294 31.43 24.78 27.02
N ASN A 295 31.77 23.53 27.33
CA ASN A 295 32.30 23.11 28.64
C ASN A 295 33.84 23.09 28.70
N CYS A 296 34.53 23.38 27.59
CA CYS A 296 35.97 23.60 27.57
C CYS A 296 36.32 25.09 27.72
N SER A 297 36.04 25.65 28.89
CA SER A 297 36.72 26.87 29.36
C SER A 297 37.24 26.65 30.79
N PRO A 298 38.38 25.96 30.99
CA PRO A 298 39.14 26.08 32.20
C PRO A 298 40.20 27.17 32.00
N LEU A 299 40.02 28.32 32.66
CA LEU A 299 41.04 29.19 33.28
C LEU A 299 40.55 30.64 33.35
N ASP A 300 39.97 31.01 34.49
CA ASP A 300 40.14 32.33 35.12
C ASP A 300 39.67 32.27 36.58
N VAL A 301 40.39 31.48 37.37
CA VAL A 301 40.42 31.65 38.83
C VAL A 301 41.89 31.76 39.19
N ILE A 302 42.37 33.00 39.32
CA ILE A 302 43.39 33.52 40.26
C ILE A 302 43.83 34.89 39.72
N ARG A 303 43.30 35.96 40.32
CA ARG A 303 44.01 37.20 40.71
C ARG A 303 43.02 38.26 41.18
N GLN A 304 42.85 38.35 42.50
CA GLN A 304 42.91 39.61 43.26
C GLN A 304 42.80 39.26 44.76
N ALA A 305 43.98 39.21 45.39
CA ALA A 305 44.18 39.68 46.76
C ALA A 305 44.59 41.14 46.69
#